data_AF-A0A2E5SNP8-F1
#
_entry.id   AF-A0A2E5SNP8-F1
#
_cell.length_a   1.000
_cell.length_b   1.000
_cell.length_c   1.000
_cell.angle_alpha   90.00
_cell.angle_beta   90.00
_cell.angle_gamma   90.00
#
_symmetry.space_group_name_H-M   'P 1'
#
loop_
_entity.id
_entity.type
_entity.pdbx_description
1 polymer ?
#
loop_
_entity_poly.entity_id
_entity_poly.type
_entity_poly.pdbx_seq_one_letter_code
_entity_poly.pdbx_strand_id
1 'polypeptide(L)'
;DAADNKRTVGARALLDPRYRLQFEVSVLERESGSVIETRTGSQGGSGGEKEIIASYILTASLSYALCPDGATQPLFGTIVLDEAFSKSSHAVAGRIISALNEFGLHPLFVTPNKEMRLLRAHTRSAILVHRKDLRATLTSLSWEELEAHAEKMTRKAHEIPG
;
A
#
# COMPACT_ATOMS: atom_id res chain seq x y z
N ASP A 1 -8.56 -5.30 41.74
CA ASP A 1 -7.12 -4.98 41.77
C ASP A 1 -6.36 -4.97 40.44
N ALA A 2 -6.89 -5.47 39.31
CA ALA A 2 -6.22 -5.28 37.99
C ALA A 2 -6.87 -4.19 37.10
N ALA A 3 -8.11 -3.79 37.40
CA ALA A 3 -8.87 -2.83 36.59
C ALA A 3 -8.55 -1.35 36.88
N ASP A 4 -7.92 -1.05 38.03
CA ASP A 4 -7.82 0.32 38.54
C ASP A 4 -6.56 1.07 38.08
N ASN A 5 -5.58 0.38 37.49
CA ASN A 5 -4.29 1.00 37.17
C ASN A 5 -4.00 0.94 35.65
N LYS A 6 -4.73 1.76 34.88
CA LYS A 6 -4.64 1.91 33.40
C LYS A 6 -3.23 2.22 32.83
N ARG A 7 -2.22 2.37 33.69
CA ARG A 7 -0.83 2.68 33.32
C ARG A 7 0.11 1.48 33.34
N THR A 8 -0.26 0.33 33.89
CA THR A 8 0.63 -0.84 33.86
C THR A 8 0.59 -1.50 32.49
N VAL A 9 1.74 -2.06 32.07
CA VAL A 9 1.84 -2.80 30.81
C VAL A 9 0.85 -3.98 30.78
N GLY A 10 0.66 -4.66 31.92
CA GLY A 10 -0.32 -5.74 32.06
C GLY A 10 -1.77 -5.28 31.84
N ALA A 11 -2.19 -4.14 32.41
CA ALA A 11 -3.53 -3.61 32.19
C ALA A 11 -3.75 -3.16 30.73
N ARG A 12 -2.71 -2.63 30.08
CA ARG A 12 -2.76 -2.27 28.65
C ARG A 12 -2.83 -3.50 27.76
N ALA A 13 -2.09 -4.56 28.08
CA ALA A 13 -2.10 -5.81 27.34
C ALA A 13 -3.49 -6.47 27.30
N LEU A 14 -4.33 -6.29 28.31
CA LEU A 14 -5.70 -6.83 28.32
C LEU A 14 -6.57 -6.29 27.19
N LEU A 15 -6.40 -5.02 26.80
CA LEU A 15 -7.26 -4.34 25.82
C LEU A 15 -6.53 -3.98 24.52
N ASP A 16 -5.20 -3.90 24.55
CA ASP A 16 -4.39 -3.46 23.43
C ASP A 16 -3.41 -4.56 23.00
N PRO A 17 -3.64 -5.22 21.85
CA PRO A 17 -2.81 -6.31 21.37
C PRO A 17 -1.37 -5.88 21.06
N ARG A 18 -1.09 -4.58 20.91
CA ARG A 18 0.28 -4.06 20.73
C ARG A 18 1.16 -4.28 21.96
N TYR A 19 0.57 -4.58 23.11
CA TYR A 19 1.28 -4.95 24.34
C TYR A 19 1.27 -6.47 24.59
N ARG A 20 0.65 -7.26 23.70
CA ARG A 20 0.61 -8.73 23.78
C ARG A 20 1.46 -9.42 22.71
N LEU A 21 1.66 -8.75 21.58
CA LEU A 21 2.34 -9.32 20.42
C LEU A 21 3.53 -8.44 20.05
N GLN A 22 4.68 -9.09 19.83
CA GLN A 22 5.86 -8.47 19.26
C GLN A 22 6.10 -9.09 17.89
N PHE A 23 6.44 -8.23 16.93
CA PHE A 23 6.81 -8.66 15.58
C PHE A 23 8.28 -8.38 15.36
N GLU A 24 8.95 -9.22 14.59
CA GLU A 24 10.32 -9.05 14.17
C GLU A 24 10.42 -9.31 12.67
N VAL A 25 11.17 -8.46 11.97
CA VAL A 25 11.45 -8.60 10.55
C VAL A 25 12.96 -8.61 10.39
N SER A 26 13.50 -9.74 9.94
CA SER A 26 14.92 -9.88 9.61
C SER A 26 15.10 -9.75 8.10
N VAL A 27 16.01 -8.87 7.70
CA VAL A 27 16.50 -8.73 6.34
C VAL A 27 17.68 -9.67 6.18
N LEU A 28 17.58 -10.59 5.22
CA LEU A 28 18.60 -11.59 4.95
C LEU A 28 19.34 -11.24 3.65
N GLU A 29 20.64 -11.49 3.64
CA GLU A 29 21.41 -11.54 2.40
C GLU A 29 20.96 -12.74 1.57
N ARG A 30 20.59 -12.51 0.30
CA ARG A 30 19.97 -13.53 -0.54
C ARG A 30 20.84 -14.76 -0.75
N GLU A 31 22.16 -14.59 -0.88
CA GLU A 31 23.08 -15.67 -1.21
C GLU A 31 23.56 -16.44 0.03
N SER A 32 23.97 -15.75 1.09
CA SER A 32 24.48 -16.42 2.30
C SER A 32 23.39 -16.78 3.31
N GLY A 33 22.20 -16.18 3.22
CA GLY A 33 21.16 -16.28 4.23
C GLY A 33 21.51 -15.59 5.55
N SER A 34 22.62 -14.85 5.62
CA SER A 34 23.03 -14.14 6.83
C SER A 34 22.09 -12.96 7.11
N VAL A 35 21.88 -12.67 8.40
CA VAL A 35 21.08 -11.53 8.83
C VAL A 35 21.88 -10.25 8.60
N ILE A 36 21.40 -9.41 7.68
CA ILE A 36 21.93 -8.07 7.44
C ILE A 36 21.43 -7.12 8.54
N GLU A 37 20.13 -7.23 8.84
CA GLU A 37 19.47 -6.30 9.73
C GLU A 37 18.23 -6.93 10.35
N THR A 38 18.00 -6.70 11.64
CA THR A 38 16.77 -7.09 12.34
C THR A 38 16.03 -5.85 12.78
N ARG A 39 14.73 -5.80 12.48
CA ARG A 39 13.82 -4.73 12.90
C ARG A 39 12.74 -5.30 13.82
N THR A 40 12.63 -4.78 15.04
CA THR A 40 11.61 -5.19 16.02
C THR A 40 10.46 -4.18 16.08
N GLY A 41 9.24 -4.71 16.19
CA GLY A 41 7.99 -3.98 16.04
C GLY A 41 7.45 -3.30 17.30
N SER A 42 6.67 -2.24 17.05
CA SER A 42 5.82 -1.41 17.92
C SER A 42 6.49 -0.52 18.98
N GLN A 43 7.49 -1.01 19.71
CA GLN A 43 8.15 -0.29 20.81
C GLN A 43 9.66 -0.16 20.54
N GLY A 44 10.10 0.89 19.82
CA GLY A 44 11.53 1.24 19.77
C GLY A 44 12.19 1.55 18.42
N GLY A 45 11.49 1.47 17.28
CA GLY A 45 12.05 1.84 15.97
C GLY A 45 11.79 3.29 15.54
N SER A 46 12.53 3.78 14.53
CA SER A 46 12.22 5.04 13.84
C SER A 46 10.83 4.96 13.18
N GLY A 47 10.19 6.12 12.91
CA GLY A 47 8.87 6.16 12.27
C GLY A 47 8.84 5.35 10.96
N GLY A 48 9.92 5.43 10.16
CA GLY A 48 10.03 4.70 8.89
C GLY A 48 10.18 3.18 9.04
N GLU A 49 10.83 2.68 10.10
CA GLU A 49 10.94 1.23 10.35
C GLU A 49 9.58 0.60 10.66
N LYS A 50 8.75 1.32 11.44
CA LYS A 50 7.39 0.88 11.77
C LYS A 50 6.52 0.79 10.52
N GLU A 51 6.67 1.73 9.60
CA GLU A 51 5.94 1.74 8.33
C GLU A 51 6.35 0.56 7.42
N ILE A 52 7.65 0.22 7.37
CA ILE A 52 8.14 -0.94 6.61
C ILE A 52 7.53 -2.24 7.16
N ILE A 53 7.64 -2.47 8.47
CA ILE A 53 7.12 -3.69 9.10
C ILE A 53 5.60 -3.80 8.86
N ALA A 54 4.87 -2.69 9.05
CA ALA A 54 3.42 -2.67 8.84
C ALA A 54 3.02 -3.06 7.41
N SER A 55 3.75 -2.57 6.39
CA SER A 55 3.47 -2.91 4.98
C SER A 55 3.65 -4.39 4.67
N TYR A 56 4.73 -5.01 5.15
CA TYR A 56 5.02 -6.42 4.91
C TYR A 56 4.06 -7.32 5.68
N ILE A 57 3.80 -7.01 6.96
CA ILE A 57 2.84 -7.77 7.78
C ILE A 57 1.45 -7.70 7.16
N LEU A 58 0.98 -6.52 6.77
CA LEU A 58 -0.34 -6.35 6.14
C LEU A 58 -0.44 -7.22 4.88
N THR A 59 0.55 -7.12 4.00
CA THR A 59 0.55 -7.85 2.73
C THR A 59 0.62 -9.36 2.93
N ALA A 60 1.52 -9.83 3.79
CA ALA A 60 1.68 -11.24 4.09
C ALA A 60 0.42 -11.81 4.76
N SER A 61 -0.20 -11.06 5.68
CA SER A 61 -1.45 -11.46 6.33
C SER A 61 -2.60 -11.57 5.34
N LEU A 62 -2.67 -10.64 4.38
CA LEU A 62 -3.70 -10.64 3.34
C LEU A 62 -3.50 -11.83 2.38
N SER A 63 -2.27 -12.09 1.95
CA SER A 63 -1.95 -13.26 1.14
C SER A 63 -2.31 -14.55 1.87
N TYR A 64 -1.89 -14.69 3.14
CA TYR A 64 -2.23 -15.85 3.97
C TYR A 64 -3.75 -16.07 4.10
N ALA A 65 -4.52 -15.01 4.36
CA ALA A 65 -5.97 -15.10 4.51
C ALA A 65 -6.70 -15.46 3.19
N LEU A 66 -6.08 -15.18 2.04
CA LEU A 66 -6.64 -15.43 0.71
C LEU A 66 -6.11 -16.75 0.08
N CYS A 67 -5.13 -17.39 0.72
CA CYS A 67 -4.59 -18.69 0.34
C CYS A 67 -5.40 -19.83 0.98
N PRO A 68 -5.91 -20.79 0.19
CA PRO A 68 -6.43 -22.04 0.73
C PRO A 68 -5.36 -22.84 1.48
N ASP A 69 -5.80 -23.76 2.33
CA ASP A 69 -4.91 -24.70 3.02
C ASP A 69 -4.05 -25.47 2.01
N GLY A 70 -2.73 -25.41 2.20
CA GLY A 70 -1.74 -26.07 1.33
C GLY A 70 -1.39 -25.33 0.04
N ALA A 71 -2.00 -24.18 -0.24
CA ALA A 71 -1.63 -23.33 -1.37
C ALA A 71 -0.53 -22.33 -0.98
N THR A 72 0.39 -22.08 -1.91
CA THR A 72 1.45 -21.07 -1.76
C THR A 72 1.07 -19.71 -2.35
N GLN A 73 -0.08 -19.63 -3.05
CA GLN A 73 -0.60 -18.43 -3.68
C GLN A 73 -2.13 -18.33 -3.54
N PRO A 74 -2.67 -17.09 -3.51
CA PRO A 74 -4.11 -16.88 -3.36
C PRO A 74 -4.86 -17.31 -4.62
N LEU A 75 -6.00 -18.01 -4.46
CA LEU A 75 -6.88 -18.37 -5.60
C LEU A 75 -7.50 -17.14 -6.26
N PHE A 76 -7.81 -16.13 -5.43
CA PHE A 76 -8.31 -14.83 -5.85
C PHE A 76 -7.47 -13.75 -5.18
N GLY A 77 -6.47 -13.25 -5.90
CA GLY A 77 -5.53 -12.25 -5.39
C GLY A 77 -5.95 -10.80 -5.60
N THR A 78 -7.13 -10.53 -6.19
CA THR A 78 -7.55 -9.15 -6.46
C THR A 78 -7.95 -8.44 -5.18
N ILE A 79 -7.29 -7.32 -4.89
CA ILE A 79 -7.56 -6.50 -3.71
C ILE A 79 -7.89 -5.08 -4.14
N VAL A 80 -8.90 -4.47 -3.53
CA VAL A 80 -9.28 -3.07 -3.80
C VAL A 80 -8.85 -2.21 -2.61
N LEU A 81 -8.05 -1.19 -2.89
CA LEU A 81 -7.55 -0.26 -1.90
C LEU A 81 -8.16 1.11 -2.18
N ASP A 82 -9.15 1.48 -1.37
CA ASP A 82 -9.77 2.81 -1.42
C ASP A 82 -8.93 3.85 -0.68
N GLU A 83 -8.93 5.08 -1.18
CA GLU A 83 -8.06 6.17 -0.77
C GLU A 83 -6.58 5.78 -0.61
N ALA A 84 -6.11 4.92 -1.52
CA ALA A 84 -4.79 4.34 -1.45
C ALA A 84 -3.70 5.43 -1.36
N PHE A 85 -2.80 5.26 -0.39
CA PHE A 85 -1.61 6.10 -0.19
C PHE A 85 -1.87 7.58 0.10
N SER A 86 -3.11 7.96 0.45
CA SER A 86 -3.49 9.36 0.73
C SER A 86 -2.66 10.06 1.82
N LYS A 87 -2.05 9.30 2.74
CA LYS A 87 -1.20 9.79 3.84
C LYS A 87 0.17 9.12 3.90
N SER A 88 0.50 8.30 2.90
CA SER A 88 1.73 7.51 2.89
C SER A 88 2.84 8.23 2.11
N SER A 89 4.08 8.14 2.57
CA SER A 89 5.21 8.60 1.75
C SER A 89 5.34 7.74 0.48
N HIS A 90 5.85 8.32 -0.62
CA HIS A 90 6.13 7.58 -1.86
C HIS A 90 6.94 6.30 -1.62
N ALA A 91 7.93 6.37 -0.71
CA ALA A 91 8.79 5.24 -0.41
C ALA A 91 8.03 4.10 0.31
N VAL A 92 7.09 4.42 1.20
CA VAL A 92 6.26 3.41 1.88
C VAL A 92 5.27 2.80 0.90
N ALA A 93 4.62 3.64 0.12
CA ALA A 93 3.63 3.21 -0.84
C ALA A 93 4.24 2.30 -1.92
N GLY A 94 5.41 2.64 -2.47
CA GLY A 94 6.15 1.77 -3.39
C GLY A 94 6.50 0.41 -2.78
N ARG A 95 6.88 0.36 -1.50
CA ARG A 95 7.14 -0.91 -0.78
C ARG A 95 5.90 -1.77 -0.66
N ILE A 96 4.75 -1.17 -0.33
CA ILE A 96 3.46 -1.87 -0.29
C ILE A 96 3.17 -2.48 -1.66
N ILE A 97 3.30 -1.70 -2.74
CA ILE A 97 3.01 -2.20 -4.09
C ILE A 97 3.93 -3.36 -4.49
N SER A 98 5.24 -3.24 -4.21
CA SER A 98 6.20 -4.33 -4.46
C SER A 98 5.87 -5.59 -3.66
N ALA A 99 5.53 -5.45 -2.38
CA ALA A 99 5.15 -6.57 -1.54
C ALA A 99 3.89 -7.25 -2.11
N LEU A 100 2.85 -6.49 -2.45
CA LEU A 100 1.61 -7.05 -3.00
C LEU A 100 1.88 -7.93 -4.22
N ASN A 101 2.77 -7.48 -5.11
CA ASN A 101 3.18 -8.24 -6.29
C ASN A 101 3.97 -9.52 -5.95
N GLU A 102 4.93 -9.45 -5.02
CA GLU A 102 5.70 -10.62 -4.54
C GLU A 102 4.79 -11.69 -3.93
N PHE A 103 3.73 -11.28 -3.24
CA PHE A 103 2.76 -12.18 -2.61
C PHE A 103 1.63 -12.65 -3.54
N GLY A 104 1.73 -12.38 -4.84
CA GLY A 104 0.75 -12.82 -5.85
C GLY A 104 -0.59 -12.08 -5.80
N LEU A 105 -0.64 -10.90 -5.17
CA LEU A 105 -1.84 -10.08 -5.09
C LEU A 105 -1.90 -9.10 -6.26
N HIS A 106 -3.10 -8.89 -6.80
CA HIS A 106 -3.40 -7.96 -7.88
C HIS A 106 -4.15 -6.74 -7.33
N PRO A 107 -3.44 -5.64 -7.02
CA PRO A 107 -4.09 -4.47 -6.43
C PRO A 107 -4.78 -3.56 -7.45
N LEU A 108 -6.01 -3.17 -7.12
CA LEU A 108 -6.76 -2.06 -7.72
C LEU A 108 -6.72 -0.86 -6.76
N PHE A 109 -6.02 0.19 -7.15
CA PHE A 109 -5.93 1.42 -6.34
C PHE A 109 -7.02 2.41 -6.76
N VAL A 110 -7.76 2.93 -5.78
CA VAL A 110 -8.71 4.03 -5.97
C VAL A 110 -8.14 5.25 -5.25
N THR A 111 -7.87 6.33 -5.99
CA THR A 111 -7.34 7.57 -5.42
C THR A 111 -7.88 8.81 -6.15
N PRO A 112 -8.20 9.91 -5.43
CA PRO A 112 -8.70 11.16 -6.03
C PRO A 112 -7.57 12.05 -6.60
N ASN A 113 -6.71 11.52 -7.48
CA ASN A 113 -5.61 12.22 -8.20
C ASN A 113 -4.36 12.64 -7.39
N LYS A 114 -4.31 12.40 -6.08
CA LYS A 114 -3.06 12.55 -5.32
C LYS A 114 -2.25 11.26 -5.52
N GLU A 115 -0.94 11.38 -5.78
CA GLU A 115 -0.01 10.23 -5.98
C GLU A 115 0.01 9.55 -7.37
N MET A 116 -0.47 10.19 -8.44
CA MET A 116 -0.48 9.62 -9.80
C MET A 116 0.90 9.19 -10.32
N ARG A 117 1.98 9.91 -9.96
CA ARG A 117 3.35 9.54 -10.37
C ARG A 117 3.80 8.20 -9.80
N LEU A 118 3.47 7.95 -8.53
CA LEU A 118 3.80 6.70 -7.86
C LEU A 118 3.01 5.55 -8.49
N LEU A 119 1.69 5.71 -8.61
CA LEU A 119 0.83 4.66 -9.18
C LEU A 119 1.25 4.33 -10.61
N ARG A 120 1.62 5.35 -11.40
CA ARG A 120 2.12 5.16 -12.75
C ARG A 120 3.39 4.31 -12.81
N ALA A 121 4.31 4.46 -11.85
CA ALA A 121 5.53 3.66 -11.82
C ALA A 121 5.27 2.17 -11.57
N HIS A 122 4.11 1.81 -11.02
CA HIS A 122 3.81 0.45 -10.57
C HIS A 122 2.54 -0.17 -11.17
N THR A 123 1.86 0.52 -12.10
CA THR A 123 0.63 0.04 -12.75
C THR A 123 0.74 0.20 -14.26
N ARG A 124 -0.05 -0.56 -15.02
CA ARG A 124 -0.01 -0.53 -16.50
C ARG A 124 -0.99 0.45 -17.12
N SER A 125 -2.12 0.70 -16.45
CA SER A 125 -3.22 1.48 -16.98
C SER A 125 -4.00 2.14 -15.85
N ALA A 126 -4.81 3.13 -16.19
CA ALA A 126 -5.72 3.79 -15.26
C ALA A 126 -7.15 3.78 -15.82
N ILE A 127 -8.12 3.69 -14.93
CA ILE A 127 -9.53 3.93 -15.25
C ILE A 127 -9.86 5.32 -14.73
N LEU A 128 -10.04 6.28 -15.63
CA LEU A 128 -10.42 7.64 -15.29
C LEU A 128 -11.92 7.70 -15.10
N VAL A 129 -12.35 8.10 -13.90
CA VAL A 129 -13.75 8.37 -13.60
C VAL A 129 -13.96 9.88 -13.61
N HIS A 130 -14.75 10.35 -14.58
CA HIS A 130 -15.13 11.75 -14.69
C HIS A 130 -16.61 11.91 -14.37
N ARG A 131 -16.92 12.79 -13.41
CA ARG A 131 -18.30 13.10 -13.02
C ARG A 131 -18.68 14.48 -13.54
N LYS A 132 -19.74 14.55 -14.35
CA LYS A 132 -20.39 15.79 -14.77
C LYS A 132 -21.83 15.77 -14.29
N ASP A 133 -22.18 16.71 -13.41
CA ASP A 133 -23.48 16.77 -12.73
C ASP A 133 -23.83 15.47 -11.99
N LEU A 134 -24.91 14.81 -12.40
CA LEU A 134 -25.41 13.54 -11.86
C LEU A 134 -24.96 12.32 -12.69
N ARG A 135 -24.06 12.49 -13.66
CA ARG A 135 -23.57 11.41 -14.53
C ARG A 135 -22.08 11.19 -14.32
N ALA A 136 -21.70 9.92 -14.14
CA ALA A 136 -20.31 9.48 -14.16
C ALA A 136 -20.02 8.78 -15.48
N THR A 137 -18.88 9.08 -16.08
CA THR A 137 -18.34 8.41 -17.26
C THR A 137 -17.00 7.79 -16.91
N LEU A 138 -16.72 6.62 -17.46
CA LEU A 138 -15.47 5.89 -17.24
C LEU A 138 -14.73 5.75 -18.56
N THR A 139 -13.42 5.99 -18.53
CA THR A 139 -12.53 5.78 -19.67
C THR A 139 -11.31 5.00 -19.20
N SER A 140 -11.05 3.85 -19.80
CA SER A 140 -9.81 3.10 -19.59
C SER A 140 -8.74 3.67 -20.51
N LEU A 141 -7.58 4.01 -19.96
CA LEU A 141 -6.44 4.56 -20.70
C LEU A 141 -5.14 3.92 -20.23
N SER A 142 -4.23 3.67 -21.16
CA SER A 142 -2.82 3.42 -20.81
C SER A 142 -2.18 4.70 -20.29
N TRP A 143 -1.05 4.56 -19.60
CA TRP A 143 -0.27 5.72 -19.16
C TRP A 143 0.26 6.55 -20.34
N GLU A 144 0.59 5.93 -21.48
CA GLU A 144 1.01 6.65 -22.68
C GLU A 144 -0.14 7.46 -23.30
N GLU A 145 -1.34 6.88 -23.38
CA GLU A 145 -2.53 7.56 -23.91
C GLU A 145 -2.92 8.78 -23.06
N LEU A 146 -2.74 8.67 -21.74
CA LEU A 146 -3.00 9.74 -20.79
C LEU A 146 -2.01 10.90 -20.96
N GLU A 147 -0.74 10.58 -21.23
CA GLU A 147 0.32 11.58 -21.50
C GLU A 147 0.06 12.32 -22.82
N ALA A 148 -0.27 11.58 -23.88
CA ALA A 148 -0.62 12.15 -25.17
C ALA A 148 -1.86 13.07 -25.10
N HIS A 149 -2.85 12.73 -24.26
CA HIS A 149 -4.00 13.60 -24.00
C HIS A 149 -3.61 14.85 -23.22
N ALA A 150 -2.78 14.72 -22.17
CA ALA A 150 -2.32 15.85 -21.40
C ALA A 150 -1.59 16.86 -22.28
N GLU A 151 -0.64 16.41 -23.12
CA GLU A 151 0.10 17.27 -24.05
C GLU A 151 -0.79 17.99 -25.07
N LYS A 152 -1.79 17.30 -25.63
CA LYS A 152 -2.76 17.92 -26.55
C LYS A 152 -3.57 19.03 -25.88
N MET A 153 -3.92 18.85 -24.61
CA MET A 153 -4.65 19.86 -23.84
C MET A 153 -3.79 21.06 -23.47
N THR A 154 -2.51 20.86 -23.10
CA THR A 154 -1.58 21.98 -22.83
C THR A 154 -1.29 22.79 -24.08
N ARG A 155 -1.13 22.15 -25.26
CA ARG A 155 -0.94 22.85 -26.54
C ARG A 155 -2.17 23.68 -26.92
N LYS A 156 -3.37 23.13 -26.81
CA LYS A 156 -4.62 23.88 -27.04
C LYS A 156 -4.83 25.05 -26.08
N ALA A 157 -4.33 24.96 -24.84
CA ALA A 157 -4.42 26.06 -23.88
C ALA A 157 -3.42 27.22 -24.17
N HIS A 158 -2.32 26.95 -24.88
CA HIS A 158 -1.35 27.96 -25.33
C HIS A 158 -1.72 28.59 -26.67
N GLU A 159 -2.66 28.00 -27.40
CA GLU A 159 -3.36 28.64 -28.52
C GLU A 159 -4.48 29.53 -27.95
N ILE A 160 -4.12 30.66 -27.35
CA ILE A 160 -5.10 31.73 -27.10
C ILE A 160 -5.46 32.32 -28.47
N PRO A 161 -6.72 32.25 -28.94
CA PRO A 161 -7.13 32.95 -30.15
C PRO A 161 -7.04 34.45 -29.88
N GLY A 162 -6.41 35.20 -30.81
CA GLY A 162 -6.47 36.66 -30.83
C GLY A 162 -7.87 37.20 -31.02
#